data_AF-A0A2G5X8D0-F1
#
_entry.id   AF-A0A2G5X8D0-F1
#
_cell.length_a   1.000
_cell.length_b   1.000
_cell.length_c   1.000
_cell.angle_alpha   90.00
_cell.angle_beta   90.00
_cell.angle_gamma   90.00
#
_symmetry.space_group_name_H-M   'P 1'
#
loop_
_entity.id
_entity.type
_entity.pdbx_description
1 polymer ?
#
loop_
_entity_poly.entity_id
_entity_poly.type
_entity_poly.pdbx_seq_one_letter_code
_entity_poly.pdbx_strand_id
1 'polypeptide(L)' 'MELNPIYEINKLQDQLPLSVVQDLHKRIADWLSSGGNYDDPYMFQQLRYAQLVARRVRNG' A
#
# COMPACT_ATOMS: atom_id res chain seq x y z
N MET A 1 17.34 6.50 6.71
CA MET A 1 16.04 7.00 6.21
C MET A 1 14.98 6.10 6.79
N GLU A 2 14.05 6.66 7.57
CA GLU A 2 12.86 5.90 7.98
C GLU A 2 12.04 5.54 6.75
N LEU A 3 11.52 4.32 6.73
CA LEU A 3 10.80 3.76 5.61
C LEU A 3 9.37 4.31 5.65
N ASN A 4 8.97 5.12 4.66
CA ASN A 4 7.64 5.71 4.57
C ASN A 4 6.69 4.78 3.78
N PRO A 5 5.67 4.17 4.41
CA PRO A 5 4.83 3.18 3.74
C PRO A 5 4.08 3.72 2.51
N ILE A 6 3.58 4.95 2.56
CA ILE A 6 2.85 5.56 1.44
C ILE A 6 3.75 5.78 0.24
N TYR A 7 4.94 6.31 0.49
CA TYR A 7 5.90 6.56 -0.58
C TYR A 7 6.28 5.25 -1.30
N GLU A 8 6.50 4.18 -0.54
CA GLU A 8 6.80 2.86 -1.11
C GLU A 8 5.60 2.22 -1.80
N ILE A 9 4.37 2.42 -1.31
CA ILE A 9 3.14 1.98 -1.99
C ILE A 9 2.98 2.69 -3.33
N ASN A 10 3.21 4.01 -3.38
CA ASN A 10 3.07 4.81 -4.60
C ASN A 10 4.04 4.36 -5.70
N LYS A 11 5.28 3.99 -5.34
CA LYS A 11 6.25 3.41 -6.31
C LYS A 11 5.79 2.09 -6.94
N LEU A 12 4.87 1.38 -6.29
CA LEU A 12 4.35 0.10 -6.77
C LEU A 12 3.08 0.26 -7.60
N GLN A 13 2.45 1.43 -7.65
CA GLN A 13 1.14 1.62 -8.30
C GLN A 13 1.09 1.11 -9.74
N ASP A 14 2.11 1.37 -10.54
CA ASP A 14 2.20 0.93 -11.95
C ASP A 14 2.42 -0.58 -12.12
N GLN A 15 2.77 -1.28 -11.03
CA GLN A 15 3.01 -2.73 -11.00
C GLN A 15 1.82 -3.50 -10.42
N LEU A 16 0.75 -2.80 -10.03
CA LEU A 16 -0.42 -3.38 -9.38
C LEU A 16 -1.63 -3.38 -10.33
N PRO A 17 -2.53 -4.37 -10.21
CA PRO A 17 -3.82 -4.32 -10.88
C PRO A 17 -4.61 -3.10 -10.39
N LEU A 18 -5.38 -2.47 -11.28
CA LEU A 18 -6.18 -1.27 -10.96
C LEU A 18 -7.08 -1.47 -9.73
N SER A 19 -7.70 -2.64 -9.60
CA SER A 19 -8.55 -2.99 -8.46
C SER A 19 -7.79 -2.97 -7.12
N VAL A 20 -6.52 -3.38 -7.12
CA VAL A 20 -5.67 -3.39 -5.93
C VAL A 20 -5.22 -1.98 -5.57
N VAL A 21 -4.91 -1.13 -6.56
CA VAL A 21 -4.61 0.29 -6.33
C VAL A 21 -5.81 0.99 -5.68
N GLN A 22 -7.02 0.74 -6.18
CA GLN A 22 -8.26 1.31 -5.62
C GLN A 22 -8.53 0.83 -4.19
N ASP A 23 -8.34 -0.46 -3.91
CA ASP A 23 -8.49 -1.03 -2.56
C ASP A 23 -7.47 -0.42 -1.57
N LEU A 24 -6.20 -0.30 -1.97
CA LEU A 24 -5.16 0.32 -1.15
C LEU A 24 -5.50 1.79 -0.84
N HIS A 25 -5.91 2.57 -1.84
CA HIS A 25 -6.33 3.96 -1.62
C HIS A 25 -7.48 4.06 -0.62
N LYS A 26 -8.48 3.17 -0.74
CA LYS A 26 -9.61 3.14 0.19
C LYS A 26 -9.16 2.81 1.61
N ARG A 27 -8.37 1.74 1.80
CA ARG A 27 -7.85 1.34 3.12
C ARG A 27 -7.06 2.43 3.81
N ILE A 28 -6.21 3.11 3.04
CA ILE A 28 -5.41 4.23 3.54
C ILE A 28 -6.32 5.39 3.94
N ALA A 29 -7.26 5.79 3.09
CA ALA A 29 -8.19 6.88 3.36
C ALA A 29 -9.07 6.59 4.59
N ASP A 30 -9.61 5.37 4.68
CA ASP A 30 -10.43 4.93 5.81
C ASP A 30 -9.61 4.94 7.12
N TRP A 31 -8.36 4.47 7.08
CA TRP A 31 -7.47 4.47 8.24
C TRP A 31 -7.18 5.89 8.75
N LEU A 32 -6.78 6.79 7.86
CA LEU A 32 -6.50 8.18 8.21
C LEU A 32 -7.75 8.90 8.73
N SER A 33 -8.91 8.63 8.11
CA SER A 33 -10.20 9.20 8.55
C SER A 33 -10.61 8.71 9.94
N SER A 34 -10.13 7.54 10.37
CA SER A 34 -10.34 7.01 11.71
C SER A 34 -9.37 7.54 12.77
N GLY A 35 -8.45 8.43 12.38
CA GLY A 35 -7.41 9.00 13.26
C GLY A 35 -6.09 8.24 13.25
N GLY A 36 -5.90 7.31 12.32
CA GLY A 36 -4.64 6.63 12.10
C GLY A 36 -3.58 7.51 11.43
N ASN A 37 -2.31 7.12 11.55
CA ASN A 37 -1.15 7.81 11.00
C ASN A 37 -0.43 6.96 9.95
N TYR A 38 0.40 7.63 9.15
CA TYR A 38 1.18 7.01 8.07
C TYR A 38 2.24 6.02 8.56
N ASP A 39 2.71 6.18 9.80
CA ASP A 39 3.75 5.35 10.41
C ASP A 39 3.16 4.24 11.29
N ASP A 40 1.84 4.07 11.28
CA ASP A 40 1.21 3.01 12.04
C ASP A 40 1.59 1.62 11.50
N PRO A 41 1.67 0.58 12.35
CA PRO A 41 1.91 -0.79 11.92
C PRO A 41 0.95 -1.27 10.82
N TYR A 42 -0.27 -0.73 10.77
CA TYR A 42 -1.24 -1.00 9.71
C TYR A 42 -0.74 -0.58 8.33
N MET A 43 -0.07 0.55 8.22
CA MET A 43 0.43 1.09 6.94
C MET A 43 1.57 0.23 6.38
N PHE A 44 2.45 -0.27 7.25
CA PHE A 44 3.47 -1.26 6.87
C PHE A 44 2.85 -2.59 6.41
N GLN A 45 1.69 -2.99 6.95
CA GLN A 45 0.97 -4.16 6.45
C GLN A 45 0.41 -3.92 5.04
N GLN A 46 -0.14 -2.73 4.76
CA GLN A 46 -0.59 -2.37 3.41
C GLN A 46 0.57 -2.38 2.41
N LEU A 47 1.75 -1.89 2.80
CA LEU A 47 2.95 -1.95 1.97
C LEU A 47 3.36 -3.40 1.66
N ARG A 48 3.42 -4.28 2.68
CA ARG A 48 3.76 -5.70 2.47
C ARG A 48 2.78 -6.39 1.53
N TYR A 49 1.48 -6.09 1.67
CA TYR A 49 0.46 -6.59 0.76
C TYR A 49 0.71 -6.13 -0.69
N ALA A 50 0.95 -4.84 -0.91
CA ALA A 50 1.27 -4.29 -2.23
C ALA A 50 2.50 -4.98 -2.86
N GLN A 51 3.58 -5.15 -2.09
CA GLN A 51 4.80 -5.84 -2.55
C GLN A 51 4.53 -7.30 -2.97
N LEU A 52 3.71 -8.02 -2.20
CA LEU A 52 3.34 -9.40 -2.51
C LEU A 52 2.51 -9.49 -3.79
N VAL A 53 1.57 -8.58 -4.00
CA VAL A 53 0.77 -8.54 -5.22
C VAL A 53 1.64 -8.20 -6.43
N ALA A 54 2.47 -7.15 -6.36
CA ALA A 54 3.36 -6.77 -7.45
C ALA A 54 4.30 -7.93 -7.85
N ARG A 55 4.85 -8.65 -6.86
CA ARG A 55 5.68 -9.84 -7.10
C ARG A 55 4.89 -10.95 -7.81
N ARG A 56 3.63 -11.18 -7.45
CA ARG A 56 2.79 -12.20 -8.09
C ARG A 56 2.45 -11.82 -9.53
N VAL A 57 2.08 -10.56 -9.78
CA VAL A 57 1.77 -10.06 -11.13
C VAL A 57 2.98 -10.15 -12.05
N ARG A 58 4.18 -9.85 -11.55
CA ARG A 58 5.41 -9.96 -12.36
C ARG A 58 5.80 -11.40 -12.71
N ASN A 59 5.40 -12.37 -11.88
CA ASN A 59 5.84 -13.77 -11.99
C ASN A 59 4.78 -14.70 -12.58
N GLY A 60 3.58 -14.21 -12.91
CA GLY A 60 2.49 -14.96 -13.53
C GLY A 60 2.29 -14.51 -14.97
#